data_AF-Q001U9-F1
#
_entry.id   AF-Q001U9-F1
#
_cell.length_a   1.000
_cell.length_b   1.000
_cell.length_c   1.000
_cell.angle_alpha   90.00
_cell.angle_beta   90.00
_cell.angle_gamma   90.00
#
_symmetry.space_group_name_H-M   'P 1'
#
loop_
_entity.id
_entity.type
_entity.pdbx_description
1 polymer ?
#
loop_
_entity_poly.entity_id
_entity_poly.type
_entity_poly.pdbx_seq_one_letter_code
_entity_poly.pdbx_strand_id
1 'polypeptide(L)'
;EYNTSGTFVFYDGKTWASNDFSRAMETFSPASTFKIFNALIALDSGVIKTKKEIFYHYRGEKVFLSSWAQDMNLSSAIKYSNVLAFKEVARRIGIKTMQEYLNKLHYGNAKISKIDTFWLDNSLKISAKEQAILLFRLSQNSLPFSQEAMNSV
;
A
#
# COMPACT_ATOMS: atom_id res chain seq x y z
N GLU A 1 23.03 -1.55 20.21
CA GLU A 1 23.78 -1.18 18.99
C GLU A 1 23.08 -0.28 17.98
N TYR A 2 21.78 0.05 18.06
CA TYR A 2 21.22 1.19 17.30
C TYR A 2 20.32 2.12 18.13
N ASN A 3 20.19 1.85 19.43
CA ASN A 3 19.24 2.51 20.35
C ASN A 3 17.82 2.66 19.76
N THR A 4 17.36 1.63 19.05
CA THR A 4 16.04 1.60 18.40
C THR A 4 15.18 0.50 19.00
N SER A 5 13.88 0.75 19.05
CA SER A 5 12.87 -0.24 19.40
C SER A 5 12.02 -0.55 18.17
N GLY A 6 11.85 -1.84 17.88
CA GLY A 6 11.15 -2.32 16.69
C GLY A 6 10.68 -3.76 16.84
N THR A 7 9.79 -4.17 15.96
CA THR A 7 9.29 -5.55 15.88
C THR A 7 9.56 -6.13 14.51
N PHE A 8 9.92 -7.40 14.48
CA PHE A 8 9.99 -8.25 13.32
C PHE A 8 8.91 -9.31 13.46
N VAL A 9 8.22 -9.61 12.36
CA VAL A 9 7.20 -10.67 12.32
C VAL A 9 7.56 -11.65 11.20
N PHE A 10 7.61 -12.92 11.56
CA PHE A 10 7.63 -14.04 10.63
C PHE A 10 6.24 -14.67 10.58
N TYR A 11 5.77 -15.04 9.38
CA TYR A 11 4.53 -15.78 9.17
C TYR A 11 4.70 -16.75 8.00
N ASP A 12 4.39 -18.03 8.20
CA ASP A 12 4.56 -19.10 7.20
C ASP A 12 3.22 -19.60 6.60
N GLY A 13 2.10 -18.94 6.95
CA GLY A 13 0.76 -19.37 6.56
C GLY A 13 0.03 -20.25 7.59
N LYS A 14 0.73 -20.71 8.63
CA LYS A 14 0.17 -21.52 9.73
C LYS A 14 0.50 -20.92 11.09
N THR A 15 1.76 -20.56 11.29
CA THR A 15 2.30 -20.04 12.54
C THR A 15 2.98 -18.70 12.33
N TRP A 16 3.05 -17.89 13.37
CA TRP A 16 3.76 -16.62 13.36
C TRP A 16 4.63 -16.48 14.61
N ALA A 17 5.74 -15.75 14.46
CA ALA A 17 6.67 -15.46 15.54
C ALA A 17 7.11 -13.99 15.48
N SER A 18 7.49 -13.44 16.63
CA SER A 18 8.03 -12.10 16.74
C SER A 18 9.03 -11.98 17.88
N ASN A 19 9.98 -11.06 17.75
CA ASN A 19 10.85 -10.64 18.85
C ASN A 19 10.12 -9.76 19.88
N ASP A 20 8.96 -9.20 19.54
CA ASP A 20 8.09 -8.43 20.43
C ASP A 20 6.62 -8.59 20.01
N PHE A 21 5.93 -9.52 20.69
CA PHE A 21 4.53 -9.85 20.40
C PHE A 21 3.57 -8.69 20.69
N SER A 22 3.85 -7.86 21.69
CA SER A 22 2.99 -6.73 22.03
C SER A 22 3.05 -5.68 20.93
N ARG A 23 4.26 -5.27 20.53
CA ARG A 23 4.46 -4.32 19.44
C ARG A 23 4.05 -4.88 18.08
N ALA A 24 4.14 -6.19 17.86
CA ALA A 24 3.66 -6.83 16.63
C ALA A 24 2.15 -6.68 16.40
N MET A 25 1.38 -6.50 17.49
CA MET A 25 -0.07 -6.28 17.46
C MET A 25 -0.46 -4.79 17.54
N GLU A 26 0.47 -3.91 17.91
CA GLU A 26 0.25 -2.47 17.88
C GLU A 26 0.05 -1.98 16.45
N THR A 27 -0.87 -1.03 16.25
CA THR A 27 -1.24 -0.54 14.93
C THR A 27 -0.61 0.83 14.65
N PHE A 28 0.00 0.96 13.48
CA PHE A 28 0.65 2.19 13.02
C PHE A 28 0.10 2.60 11.67
N SER A 29 0.33 3.86 11.29
CA SER A 29 0.09 4.28 9.92
C SER A 29 0.95 3.44 8.96
N PRO A 30 0.37 2.89 7.87
CA PRO A 30 1.14 2.12 6.90
C PRO A 30 2.12 3.00 6.11
N ALA A 31 1.90 4.32 6.06
CA ALA A 31 2.68 5.24 5.25
C ALA A 31 2.88 4.67 3.83
N SER A 32 4.12 4.62 3.35
CA SER A 32 4.43 4.16 2.00
C SER A 32 4.23 2.66 1.75
N THR A 33 4.07 1.81 2.77
CA THR A 33 3.77 0.38 2.53
C THR A 33 2.38 0.20 1.90
N PHE A 34 1.47 1.16 2.09
CA PHE A 34 0.14 1.13 1.49
C PHE A 34 0.17 1.15 -0.05
N LYS A 35 1.27 1.59 -0.66
CA LYS A 35 1.44 1.64 -2.12
C LYS A 35 1.24 0.29 -2.81
N ILE A 36 1.55 -0.82 -2.14
CA ILE A 36 1.30 -2.18 -2.63
C ILE A 36 -0.20 -2.38 -2.89
N PHE A 37 -1.02 -2.10 -1.88
CA PHE A 37 -2.47 -2.28 -1.96
C PHE A 37 -3.14 -1.22 -2.82
N ASN A 38 -2.64 0.02 -2.80
CA ASN A 38 -3.13 1.07 -3.71
C ASN A 38 -2.91 0.69 -5.19
N ALA A 39 -1.75 0.09 -5.52
CA ALA A 39 -1.48 -0.41 -6.87
C ALA A 39 -2.38 -1.61 -7.25
N LEU A 40 -2.57 -2.58 -6.35
CA LEU A 40 -3.48 -3.70 -6.57
C LEU A 40 -4.92 -3.22 -6.84
N ILE A 41 -5.43 -2.29 -6.04
CA ILE A 41 -6.76 -1.71 -6.21
C ILE A 41 -6.86 -0.94 -7.54
N ALA A 42 -5.84 -0.18 -7.91
CA ALA A 42 -5.82 0.58 -9.15
C ALA A 42 -5.92 -0.32 -10.39
N LEU A 43 -5.20 -1.44 -10.39
CA LEU A 43 -5.24 -2.43 -11.46
C LEU A 43 -6.57 -3.18 -11.48
N ASP A 44 -7.03 -3.67 -10.32
CA ASP A 44 -8.23 -4.49 -10.23
C ASP A 44 -9.53 -3.73 -10.53
N SER A 45 -9.58 -2.45 -10.17
CA SER A 45 -10.70 -1.55 -10.52
C SER A 45 -10.64 -1.04 -11.96
N GLY A 46 -9.57 -1.34 -12.70
CA GLY A 46 -9.37 -0.87 -14.08
C GLY A 46 -9.02 0.62 -14.21
N VAL A 47 -8.77 1.31 -13.10
CA VAL A 47 -8.32 2.72 -13.08
C VAL A 47 -6.97 2.89 -13.75
N ILE A 48 -6.09 1.90 -13.57
CA ILE A 48 -4.84 1.73 -14.32
C ILE A 48 -4.97 0.43 -15.09
N LYS A 49 -4.80 0.48 -16.41
CA LYS A 49 -5.00 -0.68 -17.28
C LYS A 49 -3.86 -1.68 -17.16
N THR A 50 -2.62 -1.20 -17.03
CA THR A 50 -1.45 -2.07 -16.94
C THR A 50 -0.36 -1.44 -16.09
N LYS A 51 0.54 -2.25 -15.52
CA LYS A 51 1.71 -1.74 -14.77
C LYS A 51 2.70 -0.92 -15.62
N LYS A 52 2.59 -0.99 -16.95
CA LYS A 52 3.44 -0.23 -17.89
C LYS A 52 2.82 1.11 -18.29
N GLU A 53 1.53 1.30 -18.02
CA GLU A 53 0.85 2.57 -18.28
C GLU A 53 1.55 3.69 -17.52
N ILE A 54 1.99 4.72 -18.24
CA ILE A 54 2.41 5.98 -17.63
C ILE A 54 1.13 6.68 -17.19
N PHE A 55 0.91 6.71 -15.88
CA PHE A 55 -0.29 7.30 -15.31
C PHE A 55 -0.01 8.66 -14.67
N TYR A 56 1.22 8.88 -14.20
CA TYR A 56 1.66 10.12 -13.61
C TYR A 56 2.54 10.86 -14.61
N HIS A 57 2.14 12.08 -14.95
CA HIS A 57 2.92 12.95 -15.84
C HIS A 57 3.47 14.12 -15.03
N TYR A 58 4.79 14.24 -14.99
CA TYR A 58 5.46 15.34 -14.31
C TYR A 58 5.30 16.63 -15.13
N ARG A 59 4.78 17.69 -14.50
CA ARG A 59 4.48 18.98 -15.16
C ARG A 59 5.30 20.13 -14.60
N GLY A 60 6.42 19.83 -13.94
CA GLY A 60 7.28 20.85 -13.33
C GLY A 60 6.84 21.28 -11.92
N GLU A 61 5.90 20.57 -11.31
CA GLU A 61 5.50 20.83 -9.93
C GLU A 61 6.65 20.63 -8.93
N LYS A 62 6.59 21.32 -7.79
CA LYS A 62 7.62 21.19 -6.76
C LYS A 62 7.60 19.78 -6.16
N VAL A 63 8.74 19.09 -6.21
CA VAL A 63 8.92 17.76 -5.64
C VAL A 63 9.78 17.76 -4.38
N PHE A 64 9.53 16.80 -3.49
CA PHE A 64 10.34 16.61 -2.28
C PHE A 64 11.68 15.91 -2.58
N LEU A 65 11.69 14.99 -3.55
CA LEU A 65 12.89 14.29 -4.02
C LEU A 65 13.06 14.55 -5.51
N SER A 66 14.28 14.79 -5.96
CA SER A 66 14.58 14.96 -7.39
C SER A 66 14.19 13.72 -8.22
N SER A 67 14.25 12.53 -7.63
CA SER A 67 13.80 11.29 -8.26
C SER A 67 12.30 11.26 -8.59
N TRP A 68 11.49 12.18 -8.05
CA TRP A 68 10.06 12.30 -8.36
C TRP A 68 9.77 13.15 -9.61
N ALA A 69 10.76 13.90 -10.11
CA ALA A 69 10.62 14.80 -11.25
C ALA A 69 10.69 14.06 -12.60
N GLN A 70 9.83 13.06 -12.77
CA GLN A 70 9.73 12.26 -13.99
C GLN A 70 8.34 11.63 -14.12
N ASP A 71 7.97 11.31 -15.35
CA ASP A 71 6.79 10.49 -15.65
C ASP A 71 6.93 9.10 -15.02
N MET A 72 5.83 8.56 -14.51
CA MET A 72 5.85 7.28 -13.80
C MET A 72 4.72 6.34 -14.20
N ASN A 73 5.09 5.06 -14.29
CA ASN A 73 4.18 3.94 -14.21
C ASN A 73 4.16 3.39 -12.77
N LEU A 74 3.34 2.36 -12.50
CA LEU A 74 3.23 1.79 -11.15
C LEU A 74 4.57 1.26 -10.62
N SER A 75 5.38 0.64 -11.48
CA SER A 75 6.68 0.08 -11.06
C SER A 75 7.66 1.17 -10.60
N SER A 76 7.83 2.25 -11.38
CA SER A 76 8.70 3.35 -10.99
C SER A 76 8.13 4.16 -9.82
N ALA A 77 6.81 4.33 -9.75
CA ALA A 77 6.16 5.02 -8.63
C ALA A 77 6.34 4.28 -7.29
N ILE A 78 6.27 2.94 -7.27
CA ILE A 78 6.57 2.14 -6.07
C ILE A 78 8.05 2.26 -5.72
N LYS A 79 8.94 2.06 -6.70
CA LYS A 79 10.40 2.10 -6.51
C LYS A 79 10.88 3.42 -5.89
N TYR A 80 10.40 4.55 -6.41
CA TYR A 80 10.76 5.88 -5.89
C TYR A 80 9.86 6.35 -4.74
N SER A 81 8.89 5.52 -4.35
CA SER A 81 7.92 5.82 -3.31
C SER A 81 7.24 7.18 -3.51
N ASN A 82 6.93 7.54 -4.77
CA ASN A 82 6.43 8.86 -5.13
C ASN A 82 5.02 9.09 -4.55
N VAL A 83 4.91 9.97 -3.56
CA VAL A 83 3.63 10.23 -2.88
C VAL A 83 2.66 10.96 -3.79
N LEU A 84 3.12 11.88 -4.64
CA LEU A 84 2.25 12.64 -5.54
C LEU A 84 1.57 11.72 -6.56
N ALA A 85 2.33 10.76 -7.10
CA ALA A 85 1.80 9.74 -8.00
C ALA A 85 0.70 8.90 -7.32
N PHE A 86 0.96 8.38 -6.11
CA PHE A 86 -0.06 7.57 -5.40
C PHE A 86 -1.26 8.36 -4.87
N LYS A 87 -1.12 9.68 -4.66
CA LYS A 87 -2.26 10.58 -4.42
C LYS A 87 -3.14 10.72 -5.65
N GLU A 88 -2.56 10.78 -6.84
CA GLU A 88 -3.32 10.77 -8.08
C GLU A 88 -4.07 9.45 -8.28
N VAL A 89 -3.40 8.31 -8.09
CA VAL A 89 -4.04 6.98 -8.17
C VAL A 89 -5.23 6.88 -7.21
N ALA A 90 -5.05 7.26 -5.93
CA ALA A 90 -6.13 7.19 -4.95
C ALA A 90 -7.32 8.07 -5.32
N ARG A 91 -7.09 9.27 -5.87
CA ARG A 91 -8.16 10.16 -6.36
C ARG A 91 -8.91 9.55 -7.53
N ARG A 92 -8.22 8.88 -8.47
CA ARG A 92 -8.85 8.19 -9.59
C ARG A 92 -9.68 6.97 -9.14
N ILE A 93 -9.23 6.24 -8.11
CA ILE A 93 -10.00 5.14 -7.48
C ILE A 93 -11.27 5.66 -6.80
N GLY A 94 -11.16 6.76 -6.08
CA GLY A 94 -12.28 7.37 -5.34
C GLY A 94 -12.60 6.65 -4.03
N ILE A 95 -13.30 7.37 -3.13
CA ILE A 95 -13.51 6.93 -1.75
C ILE A 95 -14.36 5.67 -1.61
N LYS A 96 -15.42 5.54 -2.42
CA LYS A 96 -16.34 4.39 -2.38
C LYS A 96 -15.59 3.09 -2.69
N THR A 97 -14.94 3.04 -3.86
CA THR A 97 -14.16 1.89 -4.31
C THR A 97 -13.04 1.57 -3.34
N MET A 98 -12.28 2.59 -2.88
CA MET A 98 -11.21 2.39 -1.90
C MET A 98 -11.73 1.75 -0.61
N GLN A 99 -12.85 2.23 -0.07
CA GLN A 99 -13.45 1.67 1.14
C GLN A 99 -13.91 0.23 0.95
N GLU A 100 -14.52 -0.10 -0.19
CA GLU A 100 -14.92 -1.47 -0.53
C GLU A 100 -13.71 -2.43 -0.51
N TYR A 101 -12.59 -2.03 -1.10
CA TYR A 101 -11.37 -2.86 -1.08
C TYR A 101 -10.73 -2.96 0.30
N LEU A 102 -10.64 -1.87 1.07
CA LEU A 102 -10.11 -1.96 2.45
C LEU A 102 -10.95 -2.92 3.31
N ASN A 103 -12.28 -2.91 3.12
CA ASN A 103 -13.19 -3.83 3.80
C ASN A 103 -12.99 -5.27 3.33
N LYS A 104 -12.91 -5.53 2.02
CA LYS A 104 -12.65 -6.87 1.44
C LYS A 104 -11.32 -7.45 1.90
N LEU A 105 -10.31 -6.62 2.09
CA LEU A 105 -8.99 -7.03 2.57
C LEU A 105 -8.95 -7.27 4.07
N HIS A 106 -9.91 -6.74 4.83
CA HIS A 106 -9.79 -6.55 6.28
C HIS A 106 -8.49 -5.79 6.62
N TYR A 107 -8.23 -4.68 5.91
CA TYR A 107 -6.97 -3.93 6.05
C TYR A 107 -6.93 -3.13 7.35
N GLY A 108 -6.39 -3.73 8.42
CA GLY A 108 -6.27 -3.08 9.72
C GLY A 108 -7.60 -2.48 10.19
N ASN A 109 -7.61 -1.20 10.53
CA ASN A 109 -8.84 -0.51 10.94
C ASN A 109 -9.74 -0.01 9.79
N ALA A 110 -9.32 -0.17 8.53
CA ALA A 110 -10.02 0.24 7.31
C ALA A 110 -10.56 1.69 7.29
N LYS A 111 -9.95 2.62 8.04
CA LYS A 111 -10.41 4.01 8.13
C LYS A 111 -9.85 4.89 7.03
N ILE A 112 -10.73 5.62 6.34
CA ILE A 112 -10.37 6.67 5.38
C ILE A 112 -10.81 8.03 5.95
N SER A 113 -9.85 8.93 6.16
CA SER A 113 -10.12 10.35 6.47
C SER A 113 -10.40 11.13 5.19
N LYS A 114 -9.39 11.26 4.33
CA LYS A 114 -9.45 11.88 3.01
C LYS A 114 -8.77 10.96 2.02
N ILE A 115 -9.39 10.82 0.84
CA ILE A 115 -9.02 9.83 -0.18
C ILE A 115 -7.54 9.85 -0.58
N ASP A 116 -6.84 10.98 -0.48
CA ASP A 116 -5.43 11.09 -0.88
C ASP A 116 -4.45 11.31 0.29
N THR A 117 -4.90 11.17 1.55
CA THR A 117 -4.01 11.32 2.73
C THR A 117 -4.22 10.28 3.83
N PHE A 118 -5.26 9.44 3.78
CA PHE A 118 -5.64 8.54 4.87
C PHE A 118 -4.54 7.56 5.33
N TRP A 119 -3.60 7.21 4.45
CA TRP A 119 -2.46 6.36 4.77
C TRP A 119 -1.24 7.12 5.31
N LEU A 120 -1.30 8.45 5.40
CA LEU A 120 -0.22 9.34 5.83
C LEU A 120 -0.55 10.10 7.12
N ASP A 121 -1.83 10.24 7.46
CA ASP A 121 -2.32 11.14 8.51
C ASP A 121 -2.72 10.43 9.82
N ASN A 122 -2.23 9.19 10.02
CA ASN A 122 -2.57 8.31 11.15
C ASN A 122 -4.03 7.84 11.24
N SER A 123 -4.87 8.10 10.22
CA SER A 123 -6.26 7.58 10.20
C SER A 123 -6.29 6.08 9.95
N LEU A 124 -5.74 5.64 8.82
CA LEU A 124 -5.58 4.21 8.53
C LEU A 124 -4.43 3.66 9.38
N LYS A 125 -4.72 2.57 10.10
CA LYS A 125 -3.70 1.87 10.90
C LYS A 125 -3.79 0.37 10.70
N ILE A 126 -2.63 -0.27 10.70
CA ILE A 126 -2.44 -1.71 10.56
C ILE A 126 -1.26 -2.16 11.41
N SER A 127 -1.30 -3.37 11.95
CA SER A 127 -0.21 -3.97 12.72
C SER A 127 0.82 -4.68 11.83
N ALA A 128 2.01 -4.94 12.38
CA ALA A 128 3.05 -5.70 11.67
C ALA A 128 2.58 -7.14 11.36
N LYS A 129 1.82 -7.76 12.27
CA LYS A 129 1.22 -9.07 12.05
C LYS A 129 0.23 -9.07 10.88
N GLU A 130 -0.68 -8.10 10.83
CA GLU A 130 -1.66 -7.99 9.75
C GLU A 130 -0.98 -7.75 8.39
N GLN A 131 0.06 -6.91 8.35
CA GLN A 131 0.87 -6.71 7.13
C GLN A 131 1.50 -8.03 6.65
N ALA A 132 2.13 -8.79 7.55
CA ALA A 132 2.75 -10.08 7.21
C ALA A 132 1.73 -11.08 6.63
N ILE A 133 0.52 -11.14 7.21
CA ILE A 133 -0.56 -12.00 6.72
C ILE A 133 -1.03 -11.57 5.32
N LEU A 134 -1.23 -10.28 5.09
CA LEU A 134 -1.65 -9.77 3.78
C LEU A 134 -0.59 -10.01 2.70
N LEU A 135 0.69 -9.80 3.02
CA LEU A 135 1.80 -10.05 2.09
C LEU A 135 1.95 -11.55 1.80
N PHE A 136 1.78 -12.41 2.82
CA PHE A 136 1.74 -13.86 2.60
C PHE A 136 0.59 -14.22 1.64
N ARG A 137 -0.62 -13.73 1.88
CA ARG A 137 -1.77 -13.98 1.01
C ARG A 137 -1.56 -13.48 -0.42
N LEU A 138 -0.91 -12.32 -0.58
CA LEU A 138 -0.50 -11.81 -1.89
C LEU A 138 0.46 -12.79 -2.59
N SER A 139 1.49 -13.27 -1.89
CA SER A 139 2.45 -14.25 -2.43
C SER A 139 1.79 -15.56 -2.88
N GLN A 140 0.65 -15.91 -2.28
CA GLN A 140 -0.14 -17.09 -2.59
C GLN A 140 -1.30 -16.81 -3.57
N ASN A 141 -1.38 -15.60 -4.13
CA ASN A 141 -2.47 -15.18 -5.02
C ASN A 141 -3.88 -15.42 -4.43
N SER A 142 -4.02 -15.20 -3.12
CA SER A 142 -5.23 -15.51 -2.34
C SER A 142 -5.92 -14.27 -1.75
N LEU A 143 -5.52 -13.09 -2.23
CA LEU A 143 -6.24 -11.85 -1.97
C LEU A 143 -7.46 -11.75 -2.92
N PRO A 144 -8.51 -10.99 -2.54
CA PRO A 144 -9.72 -10.82 -3.34
C PRO A 144 -9.51 -9.83 -4.50
N PHE A 145 -8.48 -10.08 -5.32
CA PHE A 145 -8.14 -9.35 -6.54
C PHE A 145 -8.06 -10.33 -7.71
N SER A 146 -8.12 -9.81 -8.93
CA SER A 146 -7.79 -10.54 -10.13
C SER A 146 -6.35 -11.05 -10.10
N GLN A 147 -6.14 -12.22 -10.71
CA GLN A 147 -4.83 -12.83 -10.83
C GLN A 147 -3.85 -11.93 -11.61
N GLU A 148 -4.36 -11.18 -12.58
CA GLU A 148 -3.58 -10.21 -13.36
C GLU A 148 -3.05 -9.06 -12.50
N ALA A 149 -3.90 -8.50 -11.62
CA ALA A 149 -3.47 -7.45 -10.70
C ALA A 149 -2.41 -7.95 -9.72
N MET A 150 -2.60 -9.14 -9.12
CA MET A 150 -1.64 -9.73 -8.18
C MET A 150 -0.30 -10.07 -8.84
N ASN A 151 -0.29 -10.58 -10.07
CA ASN A 151 0.96 -10.86 -10.80
C ASN A 151 1.69 -9.60 -11.30
N SER A 152 1.06 -8.43 -11.19
CA SER A 152 1.59 -7.16 -11.70
C SER A 152 2.31 -6.32 -10.64
N VAL A 153 2.12 -6.62 -9.36
CA VAL A 153 2.69 -5.92 -8.19
C VAL A 153 3.72 -6.80 -7.52
#